data_AF-A0A1L9AV44-F1
#
_entry.id   AF-A0A1L9AV44-F1
#
_cell.length_a   1.000
_cell.length_b   1.000
_cell.length_c   1.000
_cell.angle_alpha   90.00
_cell.angle_beta   90.00
_cell.angle_gamma   90.00
#
_symmetry.space_group_name_H-M   'P 1'
#
loop_
_entity.id
_entity.type
_entity.pdbx_description
1 polymer ?
#
loop_
_entity_poly.entity_id
_entity_poly.type
_entity_poly.pdbx_seq_one_letter_code
_entity_poly.pdbx_strand_id
1 'polypeptide(L)'
;MSDEINWDRIWDLAQRVLERSEPLELSDDTRALLLKSAREVAISAQEADDALRGLPTATTLLREIRQRIRDGSYRLGKAEDRVEELQEKGDFNGAFHVIRDVLAVEVVPLYRRHAEILLDELTGLADVLATGRLNPDLHDRQQLAVLAQRIQRGHALELTDDLRALLRQTAPTAAISEAETEEALKSPDGAEALMETILSRFRKSKRRFLNSMYRMTSLRDSGDIEGARQQMRDVLAVEIVPQYRRMAEEQLRGLDSPPPES
;
A
#
# COMPACT_ATOMS: atom_id res chain seq x y z
N MET A 1 -9.14 -21.23 9.21
CA MET A 1 -7.74 -20.85 8.95
C MET A 1 -7.69 -20.42 7.50
N SER A 2 -7.49 -19.14 7.22
CA SER A 2 -7.31 -18.67 5.85
C SER A 2 -5.95 -19.18 5.38
N ASP A 3 -5.91 -20.08 4.41
CA ASP A 3 -4.71 -20.32 3.62
C ASP A 3 -4.33 -18.97 3.01
N GLU A 4 -3.29 -18.34 3.54
CA GLU A 4 -2.76 -17.11 2.99
C GLU A 4 -2.35 -17.38 1.54
N ILE A 5 -2.88 -16.57 0.61
CA ILE A 5 -2.54 -16.70 -0.81
C ILE A 5 -1.06 -16.34 -0.95
N ASN A 6 -0.24 -17.32 -1.27
CA ASN A 6 1.18 -17.13 -1.58
C ASN A 6 1.40 -17.54 -3.05
N TRP A 7 1.73 -16.54 -3.87
CA TRP A 7 2.00 -16.72 -5.29
C TRP A 7 3.49 -16.85 -5.65
N ASP A 8 4.40 -16.83 -4.68
CA ASP A 8 5.85 -16.90 -4.94
C ASP A 8 6.21 -18.15 -5.74
N ARG A 9 5.64 -19.31 -5.35
CA ARG A 9 5.89 -20.59 -6.03
C ARG A 9 5.42 -20.59 -7.48
N ILE A 10 4.31 -19.92 -7.79
CA ILE A 10 3.82 -19.84 -9.17
C ILE A 10 4.64 -18.83 -9.98
N TRP A 11 5.11 -17.75 -9.36
CA TRP A 11 6.04 -16.80 -9.97
C TRP A 11 7.37 -17.46 -10.33
N ASP A 12 7.97 -18.20 -9.40
CA ASP A 12 9.22 -18.94 -9.62
C ASP A 12 9.07 -19.95 -10.77
N LEU A 13 7.99 -20.74 -10.76
CA LEU A 13 7.70 -21.68 -11.83
C LEU A 13 7.55 -20.96 -13.19
N ALA A 14 6.79 -19.86 -13.21
CA ALA A 14 6.56 -19.11 -14.44
C ALA A 14 7.83 -18.44 -14.96
N GLN A 15 8.71 -17.95 -14.07
CA GLN A 15 10.01 -17.41 -14.45
C GLN A 15 10.89 -18.48 -15.10
N ARG A 16 11.01 -19.66 -14.48
CA ARG A 16 11.78 -20.79 -15.01
C ARG A 16 11.27 -21.25 -16.38
N VAL A 17 9.97 -21.48 -16.50
CA VAL A 17 9.38 -22.05 -17.72
C VAL A 17 9.23 -21.01 -18.84
N LEU A 18 8.74 -19.81 -18.54
CA LEU A 18 8.39 -18.82 -19.56
C LEU A 18 9.55 -17.90 -19.94
N GLU A 19 10.49 -17.63 -19.02
CA GLU A 19 11.60 -16.71 -19.28
C GLU A 19 12.92 -17.43 -19.50
N ARG A 20 13.20 -18.47 -18.71
CA ARG A 20 14.42 -19.28 -18.85
C ARG A 20 14.26 -20.47 -19.78
N SER A 21 13.05 -20.66 -20.34
CA SER A 21 12.72 -21.76 -21.27
C SER A 21 13.02 -23.15 -20.71
N GLU A 22 12.95 -23.32 -19.39
CA GLU A 22 13.01 -24.63 -18.78
C GLU A 22 11.76 -25.45 -19.14
N PRO A 23 11.89 -26.77 -19.37
CA PRO A 23 10.73 -27.61 -19.67
C PRO A 23 9.78 -27.65 -18.47
N LEU A 24 8.48 -27.48 -18.73
CA LEU A 24 7.46 -27.68 -17.71
C LEU A 24 7.30 -29.17 -17.43
N GLU A 25 7.50 -29.59 -16.19
CA GLU A 25 7.25 -30.97 -15.75
C GLU A 25 5.89 -31.05 -15.05
N LEU A 26 4.97 -31.86 -15.60
CA LEU A 26 3.63 -32.09 -15.03
C LEU A 26 3.62 -33.19 -13.96
N SER A 27 4.48 -33.03 -12.96
CA SER A 27 4.42 -33.82 -11.73
C SER A 27 3.11 -33.55 -10.97
N ASP A 28 2.78 -34.42 -10.01
CA ASP A 28 1.61 -34.25 -9.15
C ASP A 28 1.66 -32.91 -8.39
N ASP A 29 2.86 -32.51 -7.94
CA ASP A 29 3.08 -31.22 -7.27
C ASP A 29 2.83 -30.03 -8.19
N THR A 30 3.35 -30.05 -9.43
CA THR A 30 3.11 -28.98 -10.41
C THR A 30 1.64 -28.89 -10.78
N ARG A 31 0.96 -30.04 -10.95
CA ARG A 31 -0.49 -30.08 -11.21
C ARG A 31 -1.28 -29.49 -10.06
N ALA A 32 -0.97 -29.88 -8.82
CA ALA A 32 -1.62 -29.36 -7.63
C ALA A 32 -1.41 -27.84 -7.49
N LEU A 33 -0.20 -27.35 -7.75
CA LEU A 33 0.11 -25.92 -7.76
C LEU A 33 -0.72 -25.18 -8.82
N LEU A 34 -0.73 -25.66 -10.07
CA LEU A 34 -1.48 -25.04 -11.16
C LEU A 34 -2.98 -25.02 -10.90
N LEU A 35 -3.56 -26.11 -10.37
CA LEU A 35 -4.98 -26.16 -10.00
C LEU A 35 -5.32 -25.18 -8.88
N LYS A 36 -4.50 -25.13 -7.82
CA LYS A 36 -4.68 -24.19 -6.72
C LYS A 36 -4.64 -22.76 -7.23
N SER A 37 -3.60 -22.38 -7.97
CA SER A 37 -3.42 -21.03 -8.48
C SER A 37 -4.49 -20.65 -9.51
N ALA A 38 -4.94 -21.58 -10.36
CA ALA A 38 -6.05 -21.36 -11.29
C ALA A 38 -7.32 -20.92 -10.56
N ARG A 39 -7.68 -21.62 -9.48
CA ARG A 39 -8.83 -21.25 -8.64
C ARG A 39 -8.67 -19.86 -8.02
N GLU A 40 -7.48 -19.53 -7.55
CA GLU A 40 -7.17 -18.23 -6.92
C GLU A 40 -7.29 -17.04 -7.90
N VAL A 41 -7.15 -17.29 -9.21
CA VAL A 41 -7.30 -16.28 -10.27
C VAL A 41 -8.60 -16.42 -11.07
N ALA A 42 -9.59 -17.11 -10.51
CA ALA A 42 -10.91 -17.36 -11.11
C ALA A 42 -10.87 -18.02 -12.49
N ILE A 43 -9.98 -18.99 -12.67
CA ILE A 43 -10.07 -19.98 -13.75
C ILE A 43 -10.86 -21.17 -13.20
N SER A 44 -11.82 -21.69 -13.97
CA SER A 44 -12.67 -22.78 -13.49
C SER A 44 -11.88 -24.08 -13.34
N ALA A 45 -12.30 -24.94 -12.41
CA ALA A 45 -11.68 -26.25 -12.21
C ALA A 45 -11.68 -27.08 -13.51
N GLN A 46 -12.78 -27.03 -14.27
CA GLN A 46 -12.91 -27.73 -15.54
C GLN A 46 -11.87 -27.26 -16.58
N GLU A 47 -11.72 -25.95 -16.76
CA GLU A 47 -10.72 -25.39 -17.70
C GLU A 47 -9.30 -25.74 -17.27
N ALA A 48 -9.02 -25.69 -15.98
CA ALA A 48 -7.71 -26.04 -15.44
C ALA A 48 -7.41 -27.55 -15.64
N ASP A 49 -8.35 -28.44 -15.32
CA ASP A 49 -8.22 -29.88 -15.53
C ASP A 49 -8.03 -30.24 -17.00
N ASP A 50 -8.80 -29.61 -17.90
CA ASP A 50 -8.67 -29.80 -19.35
C ASP A 50 -7.30 -29.33 -19.84
N ALA A 51 -6.82 -28.18 -19.36
CA ALA A 51 -5.51 -27.65 -19.73
C ALA A 51 -4.35 -28.55 -19.25
N LEU A 52 -4.49 -29.22 -18.11
CA LEU A 52 -3.47 -30.11 -17.55
C LEU A 52 -3.37 -31.48 -18.25
N ARG A 53 -4.20 -31.75 -19.27
CA ARG A 53 -4.09 -32.99 -20.08
C ARG A 53 -2.91 -33.00 -21.04
N GLY A 54 -2.33 -31.84 -21.34
CA GLY A 54 -1.22 -31.72 -22.26
C GLY A 54 -0.18 -30.68 -21.80
N LEU A 55 1.08 -30.92 -22.14
CA LEU A 55 2.17 -29.99 -21.85
C LEU A 55 1.96 -28.58 -22.48
N PRO A 56 1.58 -28.47 -23.77
CA PRO A 56 1.35 -27.15 -24.38
C PRO A 56 0.21 -26.40 -23.72
N THR A 57 -0.90 -27.08 -23.39
CA THR A 57 -2.07 -26.48 -22.76
C THR A 57 -1.82 -26.11 -21.30
N ALA A 58 -1.05 -26.90 -20.55
CA ALA A 58 -0.64 -26.58 -19.20
C ALA A 58 0.31 -25.37 -19.14
N THR A 59 1.18 -25.23 -20.15
CA THR A 59 2.04 -24.04 -20.29
C THR A 59 1.21 -22.79 -20.57
N THR A 60 0.14 -22.91 -21.37
CA THR A 60 -0.82 -21.82 -21.58
C THR A 60 -1.56 -21.46 -20.30
N LEU A 61 -1.99 -22.44 -19.49
CA LEU A 61 -2.59 -22.20 -18.18
C LEU A 61 -1.64 -21.43 -17.25
N LEU A 62 -0.38 -21.86 -17.15
CA LEU A 62 0.65 -21.16 -16.36
C LEU A 62 0.81 -19.69 -16.79
N ARG A 63 0.82 -19.43 -18.10
CA ARG A 63 0.91 -18.07 -18.65
C ARG A 63 -0.31 -17.24 -18.28
N GLU A 64 -1.51 -17.79 -18.41
CA GLU A 64 -2.77 -17.11 -18.06
C GLU A 64 -2.83 -16.76 -16.57
N ILE A 65 -2.46 -17.70 -15.69
CA ILE A 65 -2.41 -17.47 -14.24
C ILE A 65 -1.47 -16.30 -13.93
N ARG A 66 -0.24 -16.35 -14.46
CA ARG A 66 0.75 -15.28 -14.27
C ARG A 66 0.22 -13.94 -14.77
N GLN A 67 -0.41 -13.93 -15.95
CA GLN A 67 -0.93 -12.72 -16.57
C GLN A 67 -2.02 -12.08 -15.71
N ARG A 68 -3.00 -12.87 -15.21
CA ARG A 68 -4.06 -12.35 -14.32
C ARG A 68 -3.52 -11.79 -13.02
N ILE A 69 -2.55 -12.47 -12.40
CA ILE A 69 -1.90 -11.96 -11.17
C ILE A 69 -1.24 -10.61 -11.45
N ARG A 70 -0.44 -10.52 -12.52
CA ARG A 70 0.28 -9.30 -12.91
C ARG A 70 -0.67 -8.15 -13.23
N ASP A 71 -1.64 -8.39 -14.10
CA ASP A 71 -2.55 -7.36 -14.58
C ASP A 71 -3.44 -6.83 -13.46
N GLY A 72 -3.92 -7.71 -12.58
CA GLY A 72 -4.73 -7.31 -11.44
C GLY A 72 -3.94 -6.49 -10.41
N SER A 73 -2.72 -6.91 -10.07
CA SER A 73 -1.84 -6.13 -9.19
C SER A 73 -1.55 -4.75 -9.78
N TYR A 74 -1.19 -4.69 -11.07
CA TYR A 74 -0.89 -3.43 -11.75
C TYR A 74 -2.11 -2.51 -11.81
N ARG A 75 -3.28 -3.06 -12.13
CA ARG A 75 -4.54 -2.30 -12.20
C ARG A 75 -4.91 -1.72 -10.84
N LEU A 76 -4.85 -2.53 -9.79
CA LEU A 76 -5.19 -2.10 -8.44
C LEU A 76 -4.21 -1.03 -7.94
N GLY A 77 -2.89 -1.25 -8.06
CA GLY A 77 -1.90 -0.27 -7.61
C GLY A 77 -2.02 1.08 -8.34
N LYS A 78 -2.26 1.05 -9.65
CA LYS A 78 -2.52 2.28 -10.42
C LYS A 78 -3.79 3.00 -9.96
N ALA A 79 -4.83 2.26 -9.60
CA ALA A 79 -6.08 2.82 -9.11
C ALA A 79 -5.91 3.44 -7.72
N GLU A 80 -5.16 2.79 -6.83
CA GLU A 80 -4.80 3.31 -5.49
C GLU A 80 -4.06 4.65 -5.60
N ASP A 81 -3.02 4.72 -6.43
CA ASP A 81 -2.28 5.98 -6.68
C ASP A 81 -3.22 7.09 -7.14
N ARG A 82 -4.12 6.76 -8.09
CA ARG A 82 -5.07 7.73 -8.64
C ARG A 82 -6.11 8.18 -7.61
N VAL A 83 -6.55 7.28 -6.74
CA VAL A 83 -7.47 7.60 -5.64
C VAL A 83 -6.80 8.52 -4.63
N GLU A 84 -5.55 8.26 -4.23
CA GLU A 84 -4.79 9.13 -3.31
C GLU A 84 -4.73 10.56 -3.87
N GLU A 85 -4.39 10.73 -5.16
CA GLU A 85 -4.36 12.04 -5.82
C GLU A 85 -5.72 12.76 -5.84
N LEU A 86 -6.82 12.01 -6.01
CA LEU A 86 -8.17 12.57 -6.07
C LEU A 86 -8.67 12.95 -4.68
N GLN A 87 -8.37 12.13 -3.67
CA GLN A 87 -8.64 12.43 -2.27
C GLN A 87 -7.90 13.70 -1.84
N GLU A 88 -6.63 13.88 -2.21
CA GLU A 88 -5.88 15.12 -1.89
C GLU A 88 -6.53 16.38 -2.49
N LYS A 89 -7.20 16.24 -3.64
CA LYS A 89 -7.98 17.32 -4.29
C LYS A 89 -9.42 17.43 -3.75
N GLY A 90 -9.83 16.52 -2.88
CA GLY A 90 -11.18 16.41 -2.34
C GLY A 90 -12.24 15.96 -3.35
N ASP A 91 -11.84 15.33 -4.46
CA ASP A 91 -12.72 14.78 -5.49
C ASP A 91 -13.03 13.30 -5.22
N PHE A 92 -13.92 13.07 -4.24
CA PHE A 92 -14.36 11.73 -3.88
C PHE A 92 -15.19 11.05 -4.98
N ASN A 93 -15.96 11.82 -5.76
CA ASN A 93 -16.74 11.27 -6.88
C ASN A 93 -15.81 10.66 -7.93
N GLY A 94 -14.74 11.37 -8.29
CA GLY A 94 -13.68 10.84 -9.15
C GLY A 94 -13.05 9.57 -8.57
N ALA A 95 -12.73 9.56 -7.28
CA ALA A 95 -12.15 8.39 -6.62
C ALA A 95 -13.09 7.17 -6.66
N PHE A 96 -14.38 7.35 -6.38
CA PHE A 96 -15.39 6.29 -6.50
C PHE A 96 -15.47 5.73 -7.91
N HIS A 97 -15.41 6.59 -8.94
CA HIS A 97 -15.42 6.15 -10.34
C HIS A 97 -14.22 5.26 -10.66
N VAL A 98 -13.01 5.65 -10.24
CA VAL A 98 -11.79 4.86 -10.47
C VAL A 98 -11.92 3.44 -9.91
N ILE A 99 -12.42 3.28 -8.68
CA ILE A 99 -12.57 1.95 -8.07
C ILE A 99 -13.69 1.14 -8.70
N ARG A 100 -14.79 1.78 -9.09
CA ARG A 100 -15.88 1.11 -9.84
C ARG A 100 -15.39 0.59 -11.19
N ASP A 101 -14.54 1.34 -11.88
CA ASP A 101 -13.94 0.92 -13.15
C ASP A 101 -13.03 -0.32 -12.96
N VAL A 102 -12.29 -0.40 -11.85
CA VAL A 102 -11.52 -1.61 -11.49
C VAL A 102 -12.46 -2.79 -11.26
N LEU A 103 -13.50 -2.61 -10.44
CA LEU A 103 -14.47 -3.67 -10.12
C LEU A 103 -15.25 -4.16 -11.34
N ALA A 104 -15.40 -3.34 -12.37
CA ALA A 104 -16.09 -3.72 -13.61
C ALA A 104 -15.28 -4.74 -14.44
N VAL A 105 -13.95 -4.73 -14.33
CA VAL A 105 -13.06 -5.55 -15.18
C VAL A 105 -12.25 -6.59 -14.42
N GLU A 106 -12.07 -6.41 -13.10
CA GLU A 106 -11.27 -7.33 -12.30
C GLU A 106 -11.99 -8.65 -12.09
N VAL A 107 -11.30 -9.76 -12.36
CA VAL A 107 -11.83 -11.12 -12.26
C VAL A 107 -11.21 -11.90 -11.10
N VAL A 108 -10.01 -11.52 -10.66
CA VAL A 108 -9.28 -12.18 -9.58
C VAL A 108 -9.92 -11.84 -8.23
N PRO A 109 -10.46 -12.82 -7.48
CA PRO A 109 -11.22 -12.55 -6.26
C PRO A 109 -10.46 -11.75 -5.20
N LEU A 110 -9.15 -11.97 -5.06
CA LEU A 110 -8.31 -11.22 -4.13
C LEU A 110 -8.32 -9.72 -4.44
N TYR A 111 -8.03 -9.34 -5.69
CA TYR A 111 -7.97 -7.94 -6.09
C TYR A 111 -9.35 -7.27 -6.10
N ARG A 112 -10.41 -8.02 -6.46
CA ARG A 112 -11.79 -7.53 -6.30
C ARG A 112 -12.09 -7.16 -4.86
N ARG A 113 -11.76 -8.06 -3.91
CA ARG A 113 -11.96 -7.81 -2.48
C ARG A 113 -11.20 -6.57 -2.01
N HIS A 114 -9.95 -6.38 -2.44
CA HIS A 114 -9.19 -5.18 -2.07
C HIS A 114 -9.84 -3.89 -2.61
N ALA A 115 -10.31 -3.92 -3.87
CA ALA A 115 -11.05 -2.79 -4.44
C ALA A 115 -12.38 -2.52 -3.70
N GLU A 116 -13.08 -3.56 -3.23
CA GLU A 116 -14.28 -3.41 -2.40
C GLU A 116 -13.96 -2.76 -1.05
N ILE A 117 -12.91 -3.20 -0.36
CA ILE A 117 -12.44 -2.58 0.90
C ILE A 117 -12.12 -1.11 0.68
N LEU A 118 -11.39 -0.78 -0.39
CA LEU A 118 -11.04 0.60 -0.71
C LEU A 118 -12.28 1.46 -1.00
N LEU A 119 -13.34 0.87 -1.57
CA LEU A 119 -14.61 1.55 -1.81
C LEU A 119 -15.35 1.85 -0.50
N ASP A 120 -15.32 0.92 0.45
CA ASP A 120 -15.90 1.09 1.79
C ASP A 120 -15.14 2.17 2.59
N GLU A 121 -13.80 2.15 2.53
CA GLU A 121 -12.95 3.19 3.12
C GLU A 121 -13.26 4.58 2.54
N LEU A 122 -13.39 4.67 1.21
CA LEU A 122 -13.77 5.92 0.52
C LEU A 122 -15.14 6.43 0.97
N THR A 123 -16.09 5.52 1.18
CA THR A 123 -17.43 5.85 1.67
C THR A 123 -17.36 6.45 3.07
N GLY A 124 -16.64 5.78 3.98
CA GLY A 124 -16.44 6.29 5.33
C GLY A 124 -15.73 7.65 5.35
N LEU A 125 -14.70 7.85 4.53
CA LEU A 125 -13.99 9.13 4.44
C LEU A 125 -14.86 10.23 3.85
N ALA A 126 -15.71 9.93 2.87
CA ALA A 126 -16.68 10.90 2.34
C ALA A 126 -17.70 11.33 3.42
N ASP A 127 -18.12 10.42 4.29
CA ASP A 127 -18.99 10.75 5.42
C ASP A 127 -18.30 11.63 6.47
N VAL A 128 -17.02 11.36 6.78
CA VAL A 128 -16.20 12.23 7.64
C VAL A 128 -16.10 13.63 7.02
N LEU A 129 -15.88 13.73 5.70
CA LEU A 129 -15.80 15.01 4.99
C LEU A 129 -17.11 15.78 5.09
N ALA A 130 -18.24 15.09 4.93
CA ALA A 130 -19.57 15.68 4.89
C ALA A 130 -20.07 16.09 6.29
N THR A 131 -19.75 15.31 7.32
CA THR A 131 -20.33 15.46 8.66
C THR A 131 -19.36 16.02 9.70
N GLY A 132 -18.06 15.82 9.51
CA GLY A 132 -17.03 16.09 10.52
C GLY A 132 -16.96 15.03 11.63
N ARG A 133 -17.76 13.96 11.56
CA ARG A 133 -17.76 12.88 12.56
C ARG A 133 -16.72 11.83 12.19
N LEU A 134 -15.95 11.41 13.19
CA LEU A 134 -14.95 10.36 13.03
C LEU A 134 -15.61 8.98 12.84
N ASN A 135 -14.90 8.11 12.14
CA ASN A 135 -15.24 6.71 11.98
C ASN A 135 -14.08 5.85 12.55
N PRO A 136 -14.32 5.06 13.62
CA PRO A 136 -13.27 4.30 14.29
C PRO A 136 -12.66 3.19 13.42
N ASP A 137 -13.33 2.78 12.34
CA ASP A 137 -12.85 1.73 11.44
C ASP A 137 -11.89 2.26 10.36
N LEU A 138 -11.72 3.59 10.25
CA LEU A 138 -10.85 4.23 9.26
C LEU A 138 -9.49 4.60 9.84
N HIS A 139 -8.48 4.62 8.98
CA HIS A 139 -7.13 5.03 9.36
C HIS A 139 -7.08 6.50 9.83
N ASP A 140 -6.61 6.73 11.05
CA ASP A 140 -6.51 8.03 11.73
C ASP A 140 -6.02 9.18 10.83
N ARG A 141 -4.84 9.03 10.21
CA ARG A 141 -4.24 10.05 9.33
C ARG A 141 -5.12 10.44 8.13
N GLN A 142 -5.86 9.49 7.54
CA GLN A 142 -6.77 9.81 6.43
C GLN A 142 -7.95 10.64 6.94
N GLN A 143 -8.48 10.30 8.12
CA GLN A 143 -9.53 11.09 8.76
C GLN A 143 -9.07 12.52 9.07
N LEU A 144 -7.85 12.69 9.61
CA LEU A 144 -7.27 14.02 9.84
C LEU A 144 -7.13 14.82 8.53
N ALA A 145 -6.69 14.18 7.45
CA ALA A 145 -6.56 14.84 6.14
C ALA A 145 -7.92 15.32 5.62
N VAL A 146 -8.95 14.49 5.75
CA VAL A 146 -10.32 14.83 5.37
C VAL A 146 -10.90 15.96 6.23
N LEU A 147 -10.67 15.93 7.54
CA LEU A 147 -11.08 17.01 8.44
C LEU A 147 -10.38 18.33 8.09
N ALA A 148 -9.08 18.31 7.79
CA ALA A 148 -8.36 19.49 7.34
C ALA A 148 -8.97 20.06 6.03
N GLN A 149 -9.34 19.21 5.08
CA GLN A 149 -10.03 19.65 3.87
C GLN A 149 -11.41 20.24 4.16
N ARG A 150 -12.15 19.66 5.10
CA ARG A 150 -13.45 20.19 5.54
C ARG A 150 -13.30 21.60 6.10
N ILE A 151 -12.28 21.84 6.92
CA ILE A 151 -12.00 23.18 7.48
C ILE A 151 -11.61 24.18 6.38
N GLN A 152 -10.78 23.76 5.43
CA GLN A 152 -10.41 24.58 4.26
C GLN A 152 -11.62 24.98 3.40
N ARG A 153 -12.71 24.20 3.45
CA ARG A 153 -14.00 24.51 2.80
C ARG A 153 -14.89 25.46 3.63
N GLY A 154 -14.40 25.96 4.75
CA GLY A 154 -15.09 26.93 5.61
C GLY A 154 -15.98 26.32 6.69
N HIS A 155 -15.91 25.01 6.92
CA HIS A 155 -16.62 24.39 8.02
C HIS A 155 -15.84 24.53 9.33
N ALA A 156 -16.51 24.91 10.41
CA ALA A 156 -15.88 25.00 11.72
C ALA A 156 -15.45 23.61 12.24
N LEU A 157 -14.32 23.57 12.95
CA LEU A 157 -13.86 22.37 13.65
C LEU A 157 -14.57 22.26 14.99
N GLU A 158 -15.29 21.16 15.19
CA GLU A 158 -15.84 20.79 16.49
C GLU A 158 -14.82 19.93 17.24
N LEU A 159 -14.26 20.46 18.33
CA LEU A 159 -13.30 19.74 19.14
C LEU A 159 -14.01 18.78 20.11
N THR A 160 -14.45 17.65 19.57
CA THR A 160 -15.07 16.55 20.32
C THR A 160 -14.04 15.74 21.11
N ASP A 161 -14.51 14.93 22.06
CA ASP A 161 -13.61 14.06 22.85
C ASP A 161 -12.95 12.98 21.98
N ASP A 162 -13.67 12.46 20.98
CA ASP A 162 -13.13 11.50 20.02
C ASP A 162 -12.00 12.13 19.17
N LEU A 163 -12.17 13.39 18.73
CA LEU A 163 -11.11 14.09 18.00
C LEU A 163 -9.90 14.38 18.89
N ARG A 164 -10.11 14.77 20.15
CA ARG A 164 -9.01 14.91 21.12
C ARG A 164 -8.26 13.60 21.31
N ALA A 165 -8.98 12.49 21.46
CA ALA A 165 -8.38 11.16 21.60
C ALA A 165 -7.56 10.77 20.36
N LEU A 166 -8.11 10.97 19.16
CA LEU A 166 -7.44 10.72 17.90
C LEU A 166 -6.14 11.52 17.76
N LEU A 167 -6.17 12.80 18.13
CA LEU A 167 -5.00 13.68 18.07
C LEU A 167 -3.93 13.29 19.09
N ARG A 168 -4.31 12.92 20.31
CA ARG A 168 -3.37 12.37 21.31
C ARG A 168 -2.70 11.10 20.84
N GLN A 169 -3.45 10.23 20.18
CA GLN A 169 -2.93 8.98 19.60
C GLN A 169 -1.98 9.25 18.42
N THR A 170 -2.33 10.20 17.55
CA THR A 170 -1.60 10.45 16.30
C THR A 170 -0.37 11.35 16.48
N ALA A 171 -0.43 12.35 17.38
CA ALA A 171 0.65 13.31 17.61
C ALA A 171 2.04 12.68 17.87
N PRO A 172 2.21 11.68 18.76
CA PRO A 172 3.52 11.05 18.98
C PRO A 172 4.04 10.31 17.75
N THR A 173 3.15 9.81 16.87
CA THR A 173 3.55 9.20 15.60
C THR A 173 4.17 10.20 14.62
N ALA A 174 3.94 11.50 14.82
CA ALA A 174 4.58 12.60 14.10
C ALA A 174 5.71 13.28 14.91
N ALA A 175 6.17 12.65 16.00
CA ALA A 175 7.16 13.21 16.94
C ALA A 175 6.75 14.55 17.58
N ILE A 176 5.46 14.70 17.89
CA ILE A 176 4.93 15.82 18.67
C ILE A 176 4.79 15.34 20.12
N SER A 177 5.25 16.17 21.07
CA SER A 177 5.21 15.81 22.48
C SER A 177 3.80 15.90 23.07
N GLU A 178 3.56 15.20 24.18
CA GLU A 178 2.31 15.28 24.94
C GLU A 178 2.02 16.72 25.38
N ALA A 179 3.03 17.46 25.85
CA ALA A 179 2.86 18.84 26.27
C ALA A 179 2.43 19.76 25.12
N GLU A 180 3.05 19.64 23.94
CA GLU A 180 2.64 20.37 22.73
C GLU A 180 1.22 19.98 22.29
N THR A 181 0.87 18.69 22.43
CA THR A 181 -0.45 18.18 22.09
C THR A 181 -1.51 18.76 23.01
N GLU A 182 -1.35 18.67 24.34
CA GLU A 182 -2.33 19.20 25.29
C GLU A 182 -2.46 20.72 25.21
N GLU A 183 -1.39 21.44 24.88
CA GLU A 183 -1.48 22.89 24.63
C GLU A 183 -2.36 23.20 23.41
N ALA A 184 -2.14 22.49 22.31
CA ALA A 184 -2.92 22.65 21.09
C ALA A 184 -4.40 22.29 21.27
N LEU A 185 -4.71 21.27 22.09
CA LEU A 185 -6.08 20.81 22.32
C LEU A 185 -6.94 21.74 23.21
N LYS A 186 -6.41 22.89 23.64
CA LYS A 186 -7.18 23.90 24.40
C LYS A 186 -8.16 24.68 23.55
N SER A 187 -7.97 24.73 22.23
CA SER A 187 -8.86 25.46 21.31
C SER A 187 -9.02 24.73 19.98
N PRO A 188 -10.11 24.99 19.23
CA PRO A 188 -10.28 24.48 17.86
C PRO A 188 -9.12 24.90 16.94
N ASP A 189 -8.70 26.16 16.97
CA ASP A 189 -7.59 26.67 16.14
C ASP A 189 -6.26 25.95 16.46
N GLY A 190 -6.02 25.66 17.75
CA GLY A 190 -4.83 24.90 18.16
C GLY A 190 -4.89 23.45 17.66
N ALA A 191 -6.06 22.80 17.75
CA ALA A 191 -6.26 21.45 17.24
C ALA A 191 -6.12 21.38 15.70
N GLU A 192 -6.58 22.40 14.98
CA GLU A 192 -6.35 22.55 13.54
C GLU A 192 -4.86 22.65 13.22
N ALA A 193 -4.14 23.56 13.88
CA ALA A 193 -2.69 23.70 13.68
C ALA A 193 -1.91 22.41 14.02
N LEU A 194 -2.36 21.65 15.02
CA LEU A 194 -1.82 20.34 15.35
C LEU A 194 -2.04 19.33 14.21
N MET A 195 -3.26 19.24 13.68
CA MET A 195 -3.57 18.39 12.50
C MET A 195 -2.69 18.73 11.31
N GLU A 196 -2.57 20.01 10.96
CA GLU A 196 -1.73 20.46 9.85
C GLU A 196 -0.26 20.09 10.07
N THR A 197 0.24 20.24 11.30
CA THR A 197 1.62 19.88 11.65
C THR A 197 1.85 18.38 11.50
N ILE A 198 0.94 17.54 12.01
CA ILE A 198 0.99 16.07 11.87
C ILE A 198 1.07 15.70 10.38
N LEU A 199 0.10 16.16 9.59
CA LEU A 199 0.00 15.84 8.16
C LEU A 199 1.23 16.33 7.38
N SER A 200 1.70 17.54 7.67
CA SER A 200 2.88 18.14 7.05
C SER A 200 4.16 17.35 7.33
N ARG A 201 4.37 16.92 8.58
CA ARG A 201 5.53 16.10 8.97
C ARG A 201 5.51 14.76 8.22
N PHE A 202 4.38 14.05 8.22
CA PHE A 202 4.25 12.81 7.47
C PHE A 202 4.52 12.97 5.97
N ARG A 203 3.95 14.00 5.32
CA ARG A 203 4.16 14.26 3.90
C ARG A 203 5.65 14.55 3.58
N LYS A 204 6.30 15.39 4.40
CA LYS A 204 7.72 15.72 4.23
C LYS A 204 8.62 14.51 4.43
N SER A 205 8.36 13.72 5.46
CA SER A 205 9.13 12.51 5.76
C SER A 205 8.92 11.40 4.73
N LYS A 206 7.67 11.16 4.26
CA LYS A 206 7.38 10.24 3.12
C LYS A 206 8.23 10.60 1.91
N ARG A 207 8.17 11.88 1.49
CA ARG A 207 8.93 12.38 0.33
C ARG A 207 10.43 12.23 0.51
N ARG A 208 10.96 12.64 1.67
CA ARG A 208 12.39 12.53 1.96
C ARG A 208 12.87 11.09 1.91
N PHE A 209 12.13 10.19 2.57
CA PHE A 209 12.45 8.77 2.62
C PHE A 209 12.44 8.15 1.21
N LEU A 210 11.35 8.32 0.45
CA LEU A 210 11.24 7.76 -0.90
C LEU A 210 12.33 8.27 -1.85
N ASN A 211 12.59 9.58 -1.86
CA ASN A 211 13.65 10.15 -2.69
C ASN A 211 15.03 9.59 -2.32
N SER A 212 15.28 9.42 -1.02
CA SER A 212 16.54 8.88 -0.52
C SER A 212 16.66 7.39 -0.83
N MET A 213 15.56 6.64 -0.79
CA MET A 213 15.48 5.23 -1.17
C MET A 213 15.85 5.04 -2.64
N TYR A 214 15.27 5.82 -3.55
CA TYR A 214 15.62 5.75 -4.97
C TYR A 214 17.11 6.01 -5.21
N ARG A 215 17.66 7.03 -4.54
CA ARG A 215 19.08 7.35 -4.66
C ARG A 215 19.98 6.27 -4.07
N MET A 216 19.63 5.73 -2.90
CA MET A 216 20.34 4.64 -2.25
C MET A 216 20.37 3.40 -3.15
N THR A 217 19.23 2.98 -3.70
CA THR A 217 19.14 1.85 -4.62
C THR A 217 20.01 2.08 -5.85
N SER A 218 19.97 3.28 -6.44
CA SER A 218 20.82 3.60 -7.59
C SER A 218 22.32 3.53 -7.28
N LEU A 219 22.75 3.97 -6.09
CA LEU A 219 24.14 3.89 -5.65
C LEU A 219 24.56 2.45 -5.38
N ARG A 220 23.69 1.65 -4.76
CA ARG A 220 23.92 0.22 -4.54
C ARG A 220 24.09 -0.51 -5.87
N ASP A 221 23.19 -0.27 -6.81
CA ASP A 221 23.16 -0.97 -8.10
C ASP A 221 24.36 -0.58 -8.99
N SER A 222 24.97 0.60 -8.77
CA SER A 222 26.24 1.00 -9.41
C SER A 222 27.49 0.51 -8.67
N GLY A 223 27.33 -0.20 -7.55
CA GLY A 223 28.42 -0.72 -6.72
C GLY A 223 28.96 0.24 -5.65
N ASP A 224 28.42 1.46 -5.55
CA ASP A 224 28.77 2.42 -4.50
C ASP A 224 27.97 2.15 -3.20
N ILE A 225 28.33 1.07 -2.51
CA ILE A 225 27.67 0.65 -1.28
C ILE A 225 27.87 1.67 -0.15
N GLU A 226 29.04 2.32 -0.05
CA GLU A 226 29.26 3.30 1.00
C GLU A 226 28.48 4.59 0.75
N GLY A 227 28.36 5.04 -0.51
CA GLY A 227 27.44 6.11 -0.89
C GLY A 227 25.99 5.78 -0.53
N ALA A 228 25.55 4.54 -0.78
CA ALA A 228 24.23 4.08 -0.38
C ALA A 228 24.01 4.13 1.14
N ARG A 229 25.01 3.71 1.94
CA ARG A 229 24.97 3.81 3.42
C ARG A 229 24.90 5.27 3.87
N GLN A 230 25.75 6.12 3.32
CA GLN A 230 25.78 7.54 3.67
C GLN A 230 24.43 8.20 3.38
N GLN A 231 23.78 7.85 2.27
CA GLN A 231 22.44 8.34 1.95
C GLN A 231 21.40 8.00 3.03
N MET A 232 21.45 6.81 3.64
CA MET A 232 20.57 6.46 4.77
C MET A 232 20.97 7.15 6.07
N ARG A 233 22.26 7.30 6.35
CA ARG A 233 22.73 8.08 7.52
C ARG A 233 22.28 9.54 7.45
N ASP A 234 22.32 10.14 6.27
CA ASP A 234 21.87 11.51 6.04
C ASP A 234 20.36 11.67 6.33
N VAL A 235 19.54 10.67 5.96
CA VAL A 235 18.11 10.64 6.34
C VAL A 235 17.98 10.57 7.86
N LEU A 236 18.69 9.65 8.52
CA LEU A 236 18.62 9.45 9.97
C LEU A 236 19.08 10.67 10.78
N ALA A 237 19.93 11.53 10.21
CA ALA A 237 20.36 12.77 10.86
C ALA A 237 19.25 13.81 10.96
N VAL A 238 18.26 13.79 10.05
CA VAL A 238 17.19 14.80 9.97
C VAL A 238 15.78 14.25 10.15
N GLU A 239 15.61 12.92 10.16
CA GLU A 239 14.31 12.28 10.29
C GLU A 239 13.86 12.17 11.74
N ILE A 240 12.71 12.78 12.01
CA ILE A 240 12.11 12.84 13.35
C ILE A 240 10.90 11.92 13.46
N VAL A 241 10.21 11.63 12.35
CA VAL A 241 8.99 10.82 12.36
C VAL A 241 9.38 9.35 12.59
N PRO A 242 8.94 8.72 13.70
CA PRO A 242 9.46 7.43 14.14
C PRO A 242 9.38 6.31 13.09
N GLN A 243 8.29 6.25 12.32
CA GLN A 243 8.14 5.21 11.29
C GLN A 243 9.19 5.33 10.18
N TYR A 244 9.45 6.54 9.66
CA TYR A 244 10.39 6.73 8.54
C TYR A 244 11.83 6.60 9.02
N ARG A 245 12.10 6.98 10.27
CA ARG A 245 13.37 6.70 10.90
C ARG A 245 13.63 5.19 10.98
N ARG A 246 12.66 4.41 11.47
CA ARG A 246 12.77 2.95 11.55
C ARG A 246 12.99 2.31 10.17
N MET A 247 12.24 2.75 9.16
CA MET A 247 12.41 2.28 7.79
C MET A 247 13.82 2.58 7.26
N ALA A 248 14.38 3.76 7.54
CA ALA A 248 15.76 4.09 7.14
C ALA A 248 16.81 3.25 7.92
N GLU A 249 16.57 2.95 9.20
CA GLU A 249 17.41 2.03 10.00
C GLU A 249 17.37 0.60 9.45
N GLU A 250 16.21 0.12 9.00
CA GLU A 250 16.06 -1.18 8.34
C GLU A 250 16.83 -1.25 7.02
N GLN A 251 16.75 -0.21 6.20
CA GLN A 251 17.46 -0.13 4.92
C GLN A 251 18.97 -0.08 5.13
N LEU A 252 19.44 0.70 6.11
CA LEU A 252 20.85 0.75 6.47
C LEU A 252 21.36 -0.63 6.93
N ARG A 253 20.61 -1.33 7.80
CA ARG A 253 20.94 -2.71 8.22
C ARG A 253 21.00 -3.69 7.03
N GLY A 254 20.12 -3.52 6.05
CA GLY A 254 20.12 -4.32 4.83
C GLY A 254 21.39 -4.15 3.99
N LEU A 255 21.98 -2.94 3.97
CA LEU A 255 23.25 -2.66 3.28
C LEU A 255 24.49 -3.18 4.03
N ASP A 256 24.34 -3.47 5.33
CA ASP A 256 25.41 -4.04 6.16
C ASP A 256 25.42 -5.57 6.14
N SER A 257 24.36 -6.20 5.64
CA SER A 257 24.28 -7.65 5.51
C SER A 257 25.04 -8.13 4.26
N PRO A 258 25.80 -9.25 4.33
CA PRO A 258 26.40 -9.83 3.14
C PRO A 258 25.31 -10.20 2.12
N PRO A 259 25.60 -10.12 0.80
CA PRO A 259 24.63 -10.57 -0.20
C PRO A 259 24.25 -12.03 0.06
N PRO A 260 22.99 -12.43 -0.16
CA PRO A 260 22.56 -13.81 0.03
C PRO A 260 23.42 -14.75 -0.83
N GLU A 261 23.91 -15.83 -0.21
CA GLU A 261 24.66 -16.87 -0.92
C GLU A 261 23.82 -17.41 -2.09
N SER A 262 24.42 -17.40 -3.29
CA SER A 262 23.80 -17.86 -4.54
C SER A 262 23.79 -19.38 -4.65
#